data_AF-A0A2G8LIW4-F1
#
_entry.id   AF-A0A2G8LIW4-F1
#
_cell.length_a   1.000
_cell.length_b   1.000
_cell.length_c   1.000
_cell.angle_alpha   90.00
_cell.angle_beta   90.00
_cell.angle_gamma   90.00
#
_symmetry.space_group_name_H-M   'P 1'
#
loop_
_entity.id
_entity.type
_entity.pdbx_description
1 polymer ?
#
loop_
_entity_poly.entity_id
_entity_poly.type
_entity_poly.pdbx_seq_one_letter_code
_entity_poly.pdbx_strand_id
1 'polypeptide(L)'
;MNLCVVYAMFGIPLTVCLLGKIGDIFKQNTIYLAGRIHSLTMLLTRSKRFTWILTWIIINVRVYVLIIGVPSLLFAYMEDWSYEEAHYFCFISLTTIGFGDRVATTKTGQNRYADPTVYILYTLFTVFYYIFGLSVLAILLNLFSKW
;
A
#
# COMPACT_ATOMS: atom_id res chain seq x y z
N MET A 1 -14.87 19.97 18.46
CA MET A 1 -15.60 18.73 18.10
C MET A 1 -16.34 18.84 16.76
N ASN A 2 -16.94 19.98 16.41
CA ASN A 2 -17.79 20.08 15.20
C ASN A 2 -17.05 20.09 13.85
N LEU A 3 -15.82 20.62 13.77
CA LEU A 3 -15.08 20.69 12.50
C LEU A 3 -14.61 19.32 11.98
N CYS A 4 -14.18 18.42 12.87
CA CYS A 4 -13.72 17.07 12.48
C CYS A 4 -14.84 16.24 11.85
N VAL A 5 -16.06 16.33 12.40
CA VAL A 5 -17.23 15.60 11.89
C VAL A 5 -17.57 16.08 10.48
N VAL A 6 -17.62 17.40 10.26
CA VAL A 6 -17.88 17.99 8.94
C VAL A 6 -16.77 17.60 7.95
N TYR A 7 -15.50 17.68 8.36
CA TYR A 7 -14.38 17.28 7.53
C TYR A 7 -14.44 15.79 7.13
N ALA A 8 -14.71 14.89 8.08
CA ALA A 8 -14.81 13.46 7.81
C ALA A 8 -16.00 13.11 6.89
N MET A 9 -17.14 13.79 7.09
CA MET A 9 -18.35 13.56 6.30
C MET A 9 -18.15 13.82 4.81
N PHE A 10 -17.39 14.86 4.44
CA PHE A 10 -17.07 15.14 3.04
C PHE A 10 -15.75 14.49 2.58
N GLY A 11 -14.79 14.35 3.50
CA GLY A 11 -13.45 13.83 3.22
C GLY A 11 -13.45 12.33 2.93
N ILE A 12 -14.18 11.51 3.69
CA ILE A 12 -14.22 10.05 3.47
C ILE A 12 -14.79 9.73 2.08
N PRO A 13 -15.95 10.27 1.64
CA PRO A 13 -16.45 10.05 0.28
C PRO A 13 -15.48 10.51 -0.80
N LEU A 14 -14.82 11.66 -0.61
CA LEU A 14 -13.84 12.18 -1.57
C LEU A 14 -12.63 11.25 -1.70
N THR A 15 -12.09 10.77 -0.57
CA THR A 15 -10.98 9.82 -0.55
C THR A 15 -11.37 8.51 -1.23
N VAL A 16 -12.58 7.98 -0.99
CA VAL A 16 -13.06 6.77 -1.68
C VAL A 16 -13.15 6.98 -3.19
N CYS A 17 -13.69 8.11 -3.65
CA CYS A 17 -13.74 8.46 -5.08
C CYS A 17 -12.33 8.60 -5.70
N LEU A 18 -11.40 9.23 -4.99
CA LEU A 18 -10.01 9.39 -5.42
C LEU A 18 -9.32 8.04 -5.56
N LEU A 19 -9.42 7.19 -4.54
CA LEU A 19 -8.85 5.84 -4.54
C LEU A 19 -9.45 4.97 -5.65
N GLY A 20 -10.76 5.09 -5.92
CA GLY A 20 -11.42 4.40 -7.02
C GLY A 20 -10.85 4.78 -8.39
N LYS A 21 -10.73 6.08 -8.68
CA LYS A 21 -10.16 6.58 -9.95
C LYS A 21 -8.70 6.18 -10.13
N ILE A 22 -7.87 6.33 -9.09
CA ILE A 22 -6.46 5.92 -9.12
C ILE A 22 -6.40 4.40 -9.33
N GLY A 23 -7.27 3.65 -8.65
CA GLY A 23 -7.34 2.20 -8.76
C GLY A 23 -7.67 1.72 -10.18
N ASP A 24 -8.58 2.41 -10.88
CA ASP A 24 -8.92 2.08 -12.27
C ASP A 24 -7.75 2.27 -13.23
N ILE A 25 -6.90 3.29 -13.02
CA ILE A 25 -5.67 3.49 -13.79
C ILE A 25 -4.71 2.30 -13.60
N PHE A 26 -4.55 1.82 -12.37
CA PHE A 26 -3.65 0.69 -12.07
C PHE A 26 -4.20 -0.68 -12.48
N LYS A 27 -5.52 -0.82 -12.57
CA LYS A 27 -6.19 -2.05 -13.00
C LYS A 27 -5.78 -2.47 -14.42
N GLN A 28 -5.60 -1.50 -15.33
CA GLN A 28 -5.17 -1.78 -16.71
C GLN A 28 -3.78 -2.45 -16.76
N ASN A 29 -2.83 -1.96 -15.94
CA ASN A 29 -1.49 -2.54 -15.83
C ASN A 29 -1.50 -3.90 -15.11
N THR A 30 -2.35 -4.06 -14.10
CA THR A 30 -2.47 -5.32 -13.34
C THR A 30 -3.05 -6.44 -14.22
N ILE A 31 -4.05 -6.14 -15.05
CA ILE A 31 -4.62 -7.11 -16.02
C ILE A 31 -3.59 -7.50 -17.08
N TYR A 32 -2.80 -6.54 -17.58
CA TYR A 32 -1.72 -6.82 -18.53
C TYR A 32 -0.63 -7.72 -17.91
N LEU A 33 -0.17 -7.40 -16.69
CA LEU A 33 0.78 -8.22 -15.96
C LEU A 33 0.22 -9.60 -15.62
N ALA A 34 -1.04 -9.70 -15.22
CA ALA A 34 -1.70 -10.97 -14.96
C ALA A 34 -1.77 -11.84 -16.22
N GLY A 35 -2.05 -11.26 -17.39
CA GLY A 35 -2.01 -11.98 -18.67
C GLY A 35 -0.63 -12.53 -19.01
N ARG A 36 0.43 -11.76 -18.72
CA ARG A 36 1.83 -12.17 -18.95
C ARG A 36 2.34 -13.20 -17.94
N ILE A 37 1.91 -13.12 -16.68
CA ILE A 37 2.23 -14.14 -15.67
C ILE A 37 1.43 -15.41 -15.97
N HIS A 38 0.16 -15.30 -16.34
CA HIS A 38 -0.68 -16.45 -16.68
C HIS A 38 -0.11 -17.23 -17.86
N SER A 39 0.36 -16.56 -18.91
CA SER A 39 1.00 -17.24 -20.05
C SER A 39 2.29 -17.96 -19.65
N LEU A 40 3.11 -17.40 -18.75
CA LEU A 40 4.31 -18.06 -18.23
C LEU A 40 3.99 -19.23 -17.28
N THR A 41 2.99 -19.09 -16.39
CA THR A 41 2.58 -20.15 -15.47
C THR A 41 1.93 -21.32 -16.22
N MET A 42 1.25 -21.07 -17.34
CA MET A 42 0.73 -22.10 -18.25
C MET A 42 1.84 -22.93 -18.90
N LEU A 43 3.07 -22.40 -19.01
CA LEU A 43 4.24 -23.18 -19.45
C LEU A 43 4.80 -24.07 -18.35
N LEU A 44 4.62 -23.69 -17.09
CA LEU A 44 5.12 -24.43 -15.93
C LEU A 44 4.16 -25.52 -15.44
N THR A 45 2.84 -25.41 -15.71
CA THR A 45 1.85 -26.37 -15.21
C THR A 45 0.73 -26.70 -16.20
N ARG A 46 0.35 -27.98 -16.28
CA ARG A 46 -0.70 -28.51 -17.18
C ARG A 46 -2.14 -28.33 -16.66
N SER A 47 -2.33 -28.10 -15.35
CA SER A 47 -3.67 -28.03 -14.73
C SER A 47 -4.19 -26.59 -14.62
N LYS A 48 -5.32 -26.29 -15.27
CA LYS A 48 -5.93 -24.96 -15.29
C LYS A 48 -6.18 -24.39 -13.89
N ARG A 49 -6.76 -25.18 -12.97
CA ARG A 49 -7.06 -24.73 -11.59
C ARG A 49 -5.79 -24.35 -10.82
N PHE A 50 -4.74 -25.16 -10.96
CA PHE A 50 -3.47 -24.92 -10.27
C PHE A 50 -2.76 -23.67 -10.80
N THR A 51 -2.75 -23.47 -12.12
CA THR A 51 -2.20 -22.26 -12.76
C THR A 51 -2.88 -20.99 -12.25
N TRP A 52 -4.21 -21.00 -12.09
CA TRP A 52 -4.96 -19.86 -11.55
C TRP A 52 -4.57 -19.55 -10.09
N ILE A 53 -4.55 -20.57 -9.22
CA ILE A 53 -4.17 -20.40 -7.81
C ILE A 53 -2.73 -19.88 -7.69
N LEU A 54 -1.79 -20.47 -8.44
CA LEU A 54 -0.38 -20.07 -8.40
C LEU A 54 -0.17 -18.63 -8.91
N THR A 55 -0.86 -18.25 -10.00
CA THR A 55 -0.82 -16.87 -10.52
C THR A 55 -1.32 -15.88 -9.48
N TRP A 56 -2.39 -16.22 -8.77
CA TRP A 56 -2.97 -15.41 -7.71
C TRP A 56 -2.04 -15.22 -6.51
N ILE A 57 -1.40 -16.29 -6.06
CA ILE A 57 -0.40 -16.24 -4.98
C ILE A 57 0.77 -15.35 -5.40
N ILE A 58 1.30 -15.54 -6.60
CA ILE A 58 2.44 -14.76 -7.12
C ILE A 58 2.09 -13.26 -7.17
N ILE A 59 0.90 -12.90 -7.63
CA ILE A 59 0.46 -11.50 -7.69
C ILE A 59 0.37 -10.91 -6.28
N ASN A 60 -0.26 -11.60 -5.32
CA ASN A 60 -0.40 -11.10 -3.95
C ASN A 60 0.95 -10.95 -3.23
N VAL A 61 1.85 -11.92 -3.37
CA VAL A 61 3.19 -11.85 -2.77
C VAL A 61 3.97 -10.67 -3.35
N ARG A 62 3.91 -10.46 -4.68
CA ARG A 62 4.57 -9.31 -5.31
C ARG A 62 4.01 -7.99 -4.82
N VAL A 63 2.68 -7.86 -4.76
CA VAL A 63 2.04 -6.65 -4.26
C VAL A 63 2.45 -6.40 -2.82
N TYR A 64 2.32 -7.40 -1.93
CA TYR A 64 2.71 -7.31 -0.53
C TYR A 64 4.16 -6.82 -0.35
N VAL A 65 5.11 -7.39 -1.09
CA VAL A 65 6.51 -6.97 -1.03
C VAL A 65 6.67 -5.51 -1.49
N LEU A 66 5.95 -5.08 -2.54
CA LEU A 66 6.04 -3.71 -3.05
C LEU A 66 5.37 -2.66 -2.15
N ILE A 67 4.25 -2.99 -1.49
CA ILE A 67 3.48 -2.03 -0.70
C ILE A 67 3.78 -2.08 0.80
N ILE A 68 4.30 -3.19 1.33
CA ILE A 68 4.66 -3.31 2.75
C ILE A 68 6.16 -3.56 2.85
N GLY A 69 6.67 -4.66 2.28
CA GLY A 69 8.04 -5.10 2.53
C GLY A 69 9.13 -4.09 2.17
N VAL A 70 9.06 -3.48 0.99
CA VAL A 70 10.04 -2.49 0.50
C VAL A 70 9.92 -1.14 1.23
N PRO A 71 8.72 -0.53 1.37
CA PRO A 71 8.56 0.70 2.14
C PRO A 71 9.04 0.60 3.59
N SER A 72 8.90 -0.56 4.24
CA SER A 72 9.38 -0.77 5.60
C SER A 72 10.88 -0.57 5.77
N LEU A 73 11.69 -0.82 4.74
CA LEU A 73 13.14 -0.51 4.79
C LEU A 73 13.39 0.99 4.90
N LEU A 74 12.62 1.81 4.16
CA LEU A 74 12.74 3.26 4.22
C LEU A 74 12.25 3.80 5.56
N PHE A 75 11.09 3.33 6.04
CA PHE A 75 10.55 3.76 7.33
C PHE A 75 11.45 3.36 8.49
N ALA A 76 12.01 2.14 8.47
CA ALA A 76 13.00 1.70 9.46
C ALA A 76 14.20 2.64 9.51
N TYR A 77 14.74 3.00 8.35
CA TYR A 77 15.88 3.91 8.26
C TYR A 77 15.54 5.34 8.71
N MET A 78 14.43 5.91 8.21
CA MET A 78 14.05 7.30 8.45
C MET A 78 13.59 7.55 9.90
N GLU A 79 12.82 6.62 10.48
CA GLU A 79 12.23 6.75 11.82
C GLU A 79 13.06 6.10 12.94
N ASP A 80 14.22 5.52 12.60
CA ASP A 80 15.04 4.75 13.54
C ASP A 80 14.31 3.58 14.20
N TRP A 81 13.45 2.93 13.43
CA TRP A 81 12.74 1.73 13.85
C TRP A 81 13.47 0.49 13.40
N SER A 82 13.27 -0.62 14.12
CA SER A 82 13.63 -1.92 13.57
C SER A 82 12.77 -2.22 12.32
N TYR A 83 13.27 -3.10 11.44
CA TYR A 83 12.49 -3.51 10.27
C TYR A 83 11.12 -4.07 10.65
N GLU A 84 11.04 -4.84 11.74
CA GLU A 84 9.79 -5.43 12.23
C GLU A 84 8.78 -4.37 12.64
N GLU A 85 9.22 -3.34 13.35
CA GLU A 85 8.37 -2.21 13.75
C GLU A 85 7.90 -1.37 12.56
N ALA A 86 8.78 -1.12 11.60
CA ALA A 86 8.42 -0.42 10.36
C ALA A 86 7.48 -1.25 9.48
N HIS A 87 7.65 -2.58 9.46
CA HIS A 87 6.76 -3.52 8.80
C HIS A 87 5.38 -3.55 9.46
N TYR A 88 5.34 -3.62 10.78
CA TYR A 88 4.12 -3.48 11.56
C TYR A 88 3.41 -2.16 11.25
N PHE A 89 4.13 -1.04 11.27
CA PHE A 89 3.60 0.28 10.92
C PHE A 89 2.99 0.30 9.51
N CYS A 90 3.70 -0.19 8.50
CA CYS A 90 3.20 -0.26 7.13
C CYS A 90 1.90 -1.08 7.03
N PHE A 91 1.88 -2.23 7.69
CA PHE A 91 0.71 -3.12 7.73
C PHE A 91 -0.50 -2.45 8.39
N ILE A 92 -0.38 -1.97 9.62
CA ILE A 92 -1.51 -1.38 10.37
C ILE A 92 -2.04 -0.11 9.72
N SER A 93 -1.18 0.64 9.03
CA SER A 93 -1.56 1.88 8.38
C SER A 93 -2.29 1.64 7.06
N LEU A 94 -1.78 0.74 6.21
CA LEU A 94 -2.45 0.40 4.95
C LEU A 94 -3.73 -0.41 5.16
N THR A 95 -3.78 -1.28 6.17
CA THR A 95 -5.02 -1.98 6.55
C THR A 95 -6.03 -1.06 7.23
N THR A 96 -5.69 0.22 7.45
CA THR A 96 -6.54 1.22 8.11
C THR A 96 -6.93 0.88 9.55
N ILE A 97 -6.19 -0.03 10.21
CA ILE A 97 -6.34 -0.34 11.63
C ILE A 97 -5.92 0.87 12.47
N GLY A 98 -4.75 1.44 12.15
CA GLY A 98 -4.34 2.76 12.64
C GLY A 98 -4.24 2.90 14.17
N PHE A 99 -3.57 1.97 14.87
CA PHE A 99 -3.40 2.04 16.32
C PHE A 99 -2.74 3.34 16.82
N GLY A 100 -1.86 3.96 16.02
CA GLY A 100 -1.24 5.25 16.32
C GLY A 100 -0.09 5.20 17.35
N ASP A 101 0.33 4.01 17.74
CA ASP A 101 1.52 3.74 18.54
C ASP A 101 2.83 4.01 17.77
N ARG A 102 2.81 3.84 16.44
CA ARG A 102 3.86 4.25 15.52
C ARG A 102 3.29 5.16 14.44
N VAL A 103 3.91 6.32 14.25
CA VAL A 103 3.47 7.32 13.27
C VAL A 103 4.70 7.92 12.60
N ALA A 104 4.81 7.74 11.28
CA ALA A 104 5.87 8.36 10.49
C ALA A 104 5.80 9.89 10.57
N THR A 105 6.95 10.56 10.43
CA THR A 105 7.10 12.02 10.49
C THR A 105 6.94 12.59 11.91
N THR A 106 6.95 11.74 12.94
CA THR A 106 6.92 12.20 14.34
C THR A 106 8.32 12.60 14.78
N LYS A 107 8.48 13.77 15.41
CA LYS A 107 9.80 14.28 15.86
C LYS A 107 10.29 13.59 17.15
N THR A 108 10.27 12.27 17.21
CA THR A 108 10.64 11.49 18.40
C THR A 108 11.98 10.79 18.17
N GLY A 109 13.07 11.41 18.63
CA GLY A 109 14.39 10.78 18.73
C GLY A 109 15.16 10.70 17.39
N GLN A 110 16.34 11.32 17.35
CA GLN A 110 17.24 11.48 16.19
C GLN A 110 16.64 12.25 15.00
N ASN A 111 17.10 13.49 14.78
CA ASN A 111 16.65 14.35 13.69
C ASN A 111 17.24 13.94 12.32
N ARG A 112 16.90 12.76 11.79
CA ARG A 112 17.35 12.32 10.44
C ARG A 112 16.76 13.16 9.31
N TYR A 113 15.66 13.84 9.60
CA TYR A 113 15.00 14.84 8.76
C TYR A 113 15.08 16.24 9.40
N ALA A 114 16.22 16.57 10.05
CA ALA A 114 16.50 17.93 10.55
C ALA A 114 16.44 18.98 9.44
N ASP A 115 16.91 18.61 8.25
CA ASP A 115 16.85 19.46 7.07
C ASP A 115 15.39 19.60 6.60
N PRO A 116 14.87 20.84 6.50
CA PRO A 116 13.50 21.10 6.01
C PRO A 116 13.20 20.45 4.66
N THR A 117 14.19 20.34 3.78
CA THR A 117 14.07 19.75 2.44
C THR A 117 13.82 18.26 2.53
N VAL A 118 14.61 17.56 3.35
CA VAL A 118 14.48 16.11 3.58
C VAL A 118 13.14 15.81 4.24
N TYR A 119 12.74 16.63 5.22
CA TYR A 119 11.43 16.52 5.86
C TYR A 119 10.27 16.63 4.86
N ILE A 120 10.29 17.63 3.97
CA ILE A 120 9.24 17.83 2.96
C ILE A 120 9.21 16.65 1.99
N LEU A 121 10.37 16.23 1.46
CA LEU A 121 10.46 15.09 0.54
C LEU A 121 9.94 13.80 1.17
N TYR A 122 10.31 13.53 2.41
CA TYR A 122 9.85 12.37 3.16
C TYR A 122 8.35 12.41 3.45
N THR A 123 7.82 13.59 3.79
CA THR A 123 6.37 13.79 3.99
C THR A 123 5.61 13.54 2.68
N LEU A 124 6.08 14.11 1.56
CA LEU A 124 5.48 13.90 0.25
C LEU A 124 5.53 12.43 -0.18
N PHE A 125 6.66 11.76 0.06
CA PHE A 125 6.78 10.33 -0.16
C PHE A 125 5.76 9.55 0.68
N THR A 126 5.61 9.88 1.96
CA THR A 126 4.69 9.20 2.88
C THR A 126 3.23 9.40 2.46
N VAL A 127 2.85 10.61 2.03
CA VAL A 127 1.52 10.90 1.47
C VAL A 127 1.28 10.10 0.19
N PHE A 128 2.25 10.10 -0.73
CA PHE A 128 2.18 9.31 -1.95
C PHE A 128 2.04 7.81 -1.66
N TYR A 129 2.82 7.30 -0.70
CA TYR A 129 2.78 5.93 -0.22
C TYR A 129 1.37 5.55 0.27
N TYR A 130 0.71 6.39 1.07
CA TYR A 130 -0.67 6.12 1.52
C TYR A 130 -1.66 6.10 0.37
N ILE A 131 -1.63 7.09 -0.52
CA ILE A 131 -2.55 7.16 -1.66
C ILE A 131 -2.36 5.92 -2.56
N PHE A 132 -1.11 5.61 -2.88
CA PHE A 132 -0.77 4.47 -3.73
C PHE A 132 -1.12 3.13 -3.07
N GLY A 133 -0.64 2.89 -1.84
CA GLY A 133 -0.85 1.65 -1.10
C GLY A 133 -2.33 1.36 -0.84
N LEU A 134 -3.11 2.37 -0.43
CA LEU A 134 -4.56 2.21 -0.22
C LEU A 134 -5.31 1.95 -1.52
N SER A 135 -4.89 2.57 -2.64
CA SER A 135 -5.52 2.32 -3.94
C SER A 135 -5.30 0.87 -4.40
N VAL A 136 -4.09 0.35 -4.23
CA VAL A 136 -3.75 -1.04 -4.56
C VAL A 136 -4.47 -2.02 -3.65
N LEU A 137 -4.55 -1.74 -2.34
CA LEU A 137 -5.30 -2.57 -1.41
C LEU A 137 -6.80 -2.60 -1.75
N ALA A 138 -7.39 -1.45 -2.12
CA ALA A 138 -8.78 -1.38 -2.58
C ALA A 138 -9.04 -2.22 -3.84
N ILE A 139 -8.11 -2.22 -4.80
CA ILE A 139 -8.20 -3.10 -5.98
C ILE A 139 -8.15 -4.57 -5.56
N LEU A 140 -7.22 -4.95 -4.67
CA LEU A 140 -7.11 -6.33 -4.20
C LEU A 140 -8.40 -6.79 -3.54
N LEU A 141 -8.97 -5.99 -2.63
CA LEU A 141 -10.24 -6.30 -1.96
C LEU A 141 -11.40 -6.46 -2.95
N ASN A 142 -11.52 -5.58 -3.94
CA ASN A 142 -12.53 -5.68 -5.00
C ASN A 142 -12.30 -6.90 -5.91
N LEU A 143 -11.04 -7.29 -6.11
CA LEU A 143 -10.73 -8.48 -6.88
C LEU A 143 -11.08 -9.74 -6.08
N PHE A 144 -10.81 -9.77 -4.77
CA PHE A 144 -11.22 -10.85 -3.85
C PHE A 144 -12.75 -10.97 -3.75
N SER A 145 -13.48 -9.87 -3.69
CA SER A 145 -14.95 -9.89 -3.60
C SER A 145 -15.66 -10.43 -4.85
N LYS A 146 -14.92 -10.65 -5.95
CA LYS A 146 -15.43 -11.18 -7.23
C LYS A 146 -15.20 -12.68 -7.42
N TRP A 147 -14.54 -13.34 -6.48
CA TRP A 147 -14.41 -14.80 -6.40
C TRP A 147 -15.48 -15.37 -5.47
#